data_AF-A0A1H3KAR2-F1
#
_entry.id   AF-A0A1H3KAR2-F1
#
_cell.length_a   1.000
_cell.length_b   1.000
_cell.length_c   1.000
_cell.angle_alpha   90.00
_cell.angle_beta   90.00
_cell.angle_gamma   90.00
#
_symmetry.space_group_name_H-M   'P 1'
#
loop_
_entity.id
_entity.type
_entity.pdbx_description
1 polymer ?
#
loop_
_entity_poly.entity_id
_entity_poly.type
_entity_poly.pdbx_seq_one_letter_code
_entity_poly.pdbx_strand_id
1 'polypeptide(L)' 'MNARRTAFLVATALAHLALTAWVRRDADRRGIDPSPWDALTLFTGVVGAIGYRRRR' A
#
# COMPACT_ATOMS: atom_id res chain seq x y z
N MET A 1 -1.95 19.54 -10.41
CA MET A 1 -2.14 19.04 -9.02
C MET A 1 -1.30 19.90 -8.08
N ASN A 2 -1.86 20.40 -6.96
CA ASN A 2 -1.10 21.19 -5.98
C ASN A 2 0.01 20.36 -5.34
N ALA A 3 1.23 20.90 -5.25
CA ALA A 3 2.41 20.20 -4.72
C ALA A 3 2.17 19.59 -3.32
N ARG A 4 1.49 20.33 -2.44
CA ARG A 4 1.10 19.87 -1.09
C ARG A 4 0.22 18.62 -1.10
N ARG A 5 -0.72 18.55 -2.04
CA ARG A 5 -1.63 17.42 -2.18
C ARG A 5 -0.90 16.17 -2.69
N THR A 6 0.02 16.36 -3.64
CA THR A 6 0.87 15.28 -4.14
C THR A 6 1.77 14.71 -3.05
N ALA A 7 2.43 15.58 -2.27
CA ALA A 7 3.28 15.17 -1.15
C ALA A 7 2.51 14.38 -0.08
N PHE A 8 1.30 14.82 0.27
CA PHE A 8 0.45 14.10 1.21
C PHE A 8 0.07 12.70 0.70
N LEU A 9 -0.30 12.58 -0.57
CA LEU A 9 -0.62 11.29 -1.19
C LEU A 9 0.58 10.35 -1.23
N VAL A 10 1.76 10.86 -1.57
CA VAL A 10 3.01 10.08 -1.58
C VAL A 10 3.37 9.60 -0.16
N ALA A 11 3.31 10.49 0.83
CA ALA A 11 3.58 10.13 2.23
C ALA A 11 2.58 9.07 2.74
N THR A 12 1.30 9.22 2.38
CA THR A 12 0.26 8.26 2.74
C THR A 12 0.53 6.90 2.08
N ALA A 13 0.90 6.88 0.81
CA ALA A 13 1.25 5.65 0.10
C ALA A 13 2.46 4.94 0.73
N LEU A 14 3.51 5.69 1.09
CA LEU A 14 4.68 5.15 1.76
C LEU A 14 4.35 4.58 3.16
N ALA A 15 3.48 5.26 3.92
CA ALA A 15 3.03 4.77 5.22
C ALA A 15 2.29 3.44 5.10
N HIS A 16 1.43 3.29 4.08
CA HIS A 16 0.72 2.03 3.84
C HIS A 16 1.70 0.90 3.46
N LEU A 17 2.66 1.18 2.57
CA LEU A 17 3.70 0.20 2.20
C LEU A 17 4.52 -0.25 3.41
N ALA A 18 4.90 0.68 4.28
CA ALA A 18 5.65 0.37 5.50
C ALA A 18 4.83 -0.47 6.49
N LEU A 19 3.55 -0.13 6.69
CA LEU A 19 2.63 -0.90 7.53
C LEU A 19 2.44 -2.31 6.99
N THR A 20 2.20 -2.47 5.69
CA THR A 20 2.10 -3.80 5.07
C THR A 20 3.37 -4.61 5.27
N ALA A 21 4.54 -4.03 4.98
CA ALA A 21 5.82 -4.74 5.12
C ALA A 21 6.07 -5.17 6.57
N TRP A 22 5.65 -4.36 7.54
CA TRP A 22 5.77 -4.70 8.95
C TRP A 22 4.83 -5.83 9.37
N VAL A 23 3.56 -5.78 8.97
CA VAL A 23 2.57 -6.85 9.23
C VAL A 23 3.04 -8.17 8.62
N ARG A 24 3.57 -8.13 7.40
CA ARG A 24 4.11 -9.31 6.71
C ARG A 24 5.29 -9.93 7.48
N ARG A 25 6.21 -9.07 7.96
CA ARG A 25 7.35 -9.51 8.79
C ARG A 25 6.94 -10.03 10.17
N ASP A 26 5.88 -9.49 10.76
CA ASP A 26 5.32 -9.98 12.02
C ASP A 26 4.61 -11.33 11.84
N ALA A 27 3.86 -11.50 10.75
CA ALA A 27 3.20 -12.76 10.40
C ALA A 27 4.22 -13.89 10.14
N ASP A 28 5.29 -13.62 9.38
CA ASP A 28 6.39 -14.57 9.16
C ASP A 28 7.04 -15.01 10.49
N ARG A 29 7.26 -14.07 11.42
CA ARG A 29 7.81 -14.38 12.75
C ARG A 29 6.87 -15.24 13.60
N ARG A 30 5.56 -15.17 13.36
CA ARG A 30 4.54 -15.92 14.07
C ARG A 30 4.14 -17.22 13.35
N GLY A 31 4.70 -17.49 12.17
CA GLY A 31 4.31 -18.64 11.34
C GLY A 31 2.87 -18.57 10.82
N ILE A 32 2.31 -17.36 10.72
CA ILE A 32 0.96 -17.11 10.21
C ILE A 32 1.08 -16.82 8.71
N ASP A 33 0.24 -17.43 7.88
CA ASP A 33 0.25 -17.21 6.43
C ASP A 33 0.00 -15.72 6.09
N PRO A 34 0.98 -15.02 5.48
CA PRO A 34 0.83 -13.62 5.10
C PRO A 34 0.03 -13.42 3.81
N SER A 35 -0.36 -14.50 3.10
CA SER A 35 -1.08 -14.44 1.81
C SER A 35 -2.33 -13.53 1.78
N PRO A 36 -3.13 -13.37 2.86
CA PRO A 36 -4.29 -12.47 2.84
C PRO A 36 -3.88 -10.99 2.77
N TRP A 37 -2.77 -10.63 3.42
CA TRP A 37 -2.25 -9.25 3.45
C TRP A 37 -1.59 -8.87 2.13
N ASP A 38 -0.96 -9.84 1.45
CA ASP A 38 -0.46 -9.65 0.10
C ASP A 38 -1.59 -9.39 -0.89
N ALA A 39 -2.66 -10.18 -0.84
CA ALA A 39 -3.82 -9.99 -1.71
C ALA A 39 -4.43 -8.60 -1.51
N LEU A 40 -4.56 -8.14 -0.27
CA LEU A 40 -5.09 -6.80 0.06
C LEU A 40 -4.19 -5.67 -0.47
N THR A 41 -2.87 -5.84 -0.38
CA THR A 41 -1.89 -4.86 -0.85
C THR A 41 -1.84 -4.81 -2.37
N LEU A 42 -1.94 -5.96 -3.03
CA LEU A 42 -2.05 -6.04 -4.48
C LEU A 42 -3.35 -5.37 -4.94
N PHE A 43 -4.47 -5.63 -4.26
CA PHE A 43 -5.76 -5.02 -4.60
C PHE A 43 -5.74 -3.50 -4.43
N THR A 44 -5.24 -2.99 -3.31
CA THR A 44 -5.11 -1.55 -3.06
C THR A 44 -4.10 -0.89 -4.00
N GLY A 45 -2.99 -1.55 -4.32
CA GLY A 45 -2.01 -1.10 -5.29
C GLY A 45 -2.58 -1.01 -6.72
N VAL A 46 -3.33 -2.03 -7.15
CA VAL A 46 -4.01 -2.06 -8.46
C VAL A 46 -5.10 -1.00 -8.55
N VAL A 47 -5.96 -0.88 -7.52
CA VAL A 47 -7.00 0.16 -7.48
C VAL A 47 -6.38 1.56 -7.49
N GLY A 48 -5.30 1.78 -6.72
CA GLY A 48 -4.57 3.03 -6.69
C GLY A 48 -3.92 3.37 -8.03
N ALA A 49 -3.30 2.40 -8.69
CA ALA A 49 -2.71 2.56 -10.02
C ALA A 49 -3.77 2.84 -11.09
N ILE A 50 -4.89 2.13 -11.09
CA ILE A 50 -6.02 2.37 -12.00
C ILE A 50 -6.62 3.76 -11.76
N GLY A 51 -6.80 4.17 -10.50
CA GLY A 51 -7.29 5.49 -10.15
C GLY A 51 -6.35 6.62 -10.59
N TYR A 52 -5.03 6.43 -10.46
CA TYR A 52 -4.03 7.37 -10.95
C TYR A 52 -4.05 7.47 -12.48
N ARG A 53 -4.11 6.33 -13.17
CA ARG A 53 -4.12 6.26 -14.63
C ARG A 53 -5.40 6.83 -15.26
N ARG A 54 -6.53 6.76 -14.55
CA ARG A 54 -7.82 7.38 -14.96
C ARG A 54 -7.88 8.89 -14.70
N ARG A 55 -7.03 9.44 -13.84
CA ARG A 55 -6.97 10.88 -13.52
C ARG A 55 -5.95 11.66 -14.36
N ARG A 56 -5.15 10.97 -15.15
CA ARG A 56 -4.14 11.53 -16.05
C ARG A 56 -4.65 11.43 -17.48
#